data_AF-K6UYL7-F1
#
_entry.id   AF-K6UYL7-F1
#
_cell.length_a   1.000
_cell.length_b   1.000
_cell.length_c   1.000
_cell.angle_alpha   90.00
_cell.angle_beta   90.00
_cell.angle_gamma   90.00
#
_symmetry.space_group_name_H-M   'P 1'
#
loop_
_entity.id
_entity.type
_entity.pdbx_description
1 polymer ?
#
loop_
_entity_poly.entity_id
_entity_poly.type
_entity_poly.pdbx_seq_one_letter_code
_entity_poly.pdbx_strand_id
1 'polypeptide(L)'
;MSGAPQHSHEAHEDDPEFLQHDCSAVIADVWLLLDNECDTGARARLQGHLDNCPSCLAHYGIEQQLKMLINRKCGGDHAPEGLRERLRVEIRKTVIVRETEER
;
A
#
# COMPACT_ATOMS: atom_id res chain seq x y z
N MET A 1 -56.00 4.56 -9.02
CA MET A 1 -55.49 5.83 -8.48
C MET A 1 -54.89 5.48 -7.13
N SER A 2 -53.57 5.26 -7.08
CA SER A 2 -52.56 6.27 -6.67
C SER A 2 -52.73 6.62 -5.18
N GLY A 3 -51.76 6.47 -4.29
CA GLY A 3 -50.32 6.38 -4.49
C GLY A 3 -49.60 5.64 -3.37
N ALA A 4 -48.36 5.27 -3.70
CA ALA A 4 -47.38 4.72 -2.77
C ALA A 4 -46.97 5.76 -1.72
N PRO A 5 -46.56 5.34 -0.50
CA PRO A 5 -46.03 6.25 0.48
C PRO A 5 -44.64 6.74 0.01
N GLN A 6 -44.45 8.04 0.14
CA GLN A 6 -43.31 8.80 -0.37
C GLN A 6 -42.08 8.50 0.50
N HIS A 7 -41.02 7.98 -0.13
CA HIS A 7 -39.69 7.96 0.48
C HIS A 7 -39.18 9.41 0.46
N SER A 8 -39.22 10.06 1.62
CA SER A 8 -38.56 11.34 1.84
C SER A 8 -37.05 11.10 1.82
N HIS A 9 -36.43 11.40 0.68
CA HIS A 9 -34.98 11.46 0.52
C HIS A 9 -34.52 12.79 1.14
N GLU A 10 -34.35 12.80 2.46
CA GLU A 10 -33.72 13.93 3.15
C GLU A 10 -32.21 13.83 2.93
N ALA A 11 -31.65 14.83 2.25
CA ALA A 11 -30.25 14.89 1.88
C ALA A 11 -29.43 15.60 2.97
N HIS A 12 -28.47 14.85 3.49
CA HIS A 12 -27.13 15.24 3.97
C HIS A 12 -26.99 16.38 4.99
N GLU A 13 -26.76 15.97 6.24
CA GLU A 13 -25.95 16.73 7.20
C GLU A 13 -24.93 15.76 7.82
N ASP A 14 -23.65 16.00 7.53
CA ASP A 14 -22.47 15.41 8.16
C ASP A 14 -22.50 13.89 8.45
N ASP A 15 -22.27 13.06 7.43
CA ASP A 15 -22.08 11.62 7.61
C ASP A 15 -20.60 11.28 7.91
N PRO A 16 -20.26 10.90 9.15
CA PRO A 16 -18.91 10.51 9.54
C PRO A 16 -18.45 9.17 8.92
N GLU A 17 -19.31 8.43 8.20
CA GLU A 17 -18.94 7.15 7.56
C GLU A 17 -17.84 7.31 6.50
N PHE A 18 -17.66 8.49 5.90
CA PHE A 18 -16.55 8.74 4.96
C PHE A 18 -15.19 9.04 5.63
N LEU A 19 -15.18 9.36 6.94
CA LEU A 19 -13.95 9.55 7.74
C LEU A 19 -13.47 8.26 8.40
N GLN A 20 -14.25 7.19 8.29
CA GLN A 20 -13.91 5.87 8.78
C GLN A 20 -13.48 5.04 7.57
N HIS A 21 -12.19 5.08 7.21
CA HIS A 21 -11.65 4.04 6.33
C HIS A 21 -12.05 2.68 6.91
N ASP A 22 -12.90 1.95 6.21
CA ASP A 22 -13.37 0.64 6.65
C ASP A 22 -12.14 -0.21 6.99
N CYS A 23 -12.08 -0.70 8.22
CA CYS A 23 -10.97 -1.51 8.70
C CYS A 23 -10.69 -2.67 7.73
N SER A 24 -11.72 -3.17 7.04
CA SER A 24 -11.58 -4.20 6.00
C SER A 24 -10.66 -3.78 4.85
N ALA A 25 -10.82 -2.55 4.34
CA ALA A 25 -10.01 -2.02 3.25
C ALA A 25 -8.55 -1.78 3.68
N VAL A 26 -8.36 -1.26 4.90
CA VAL A 26 -7.02 -1.05 5.46
C VAL A 26 -6.28 -2.37 5.59
N ILE A 27 -6.93 -3.42 6.10
CA ILE A 27 -6.34 -4.75 6.27
C ILE A 27 -5.97 -5.38 4.92
N ALA A 28 -6.79 -5.17 3.87
CA ALA A 28 -6.46 -5.66 2.54
C ALA A 28 -5.14 -5.05 2.00
N ASP A 29 -4.87 -3.79 2.34
CA ASP A 29 -3.71 -3.04 1.84
C ASP A 29 -2.48 -3.13 2.76
N VAL A 30 -2.57 -3.77 3.94
CA VAL A 30 -1.43 -3.93 4.88
C VAL A 30 -0.25 -4.64 4.22
N TRP A 31 -0.49 -5.61 3.33
CA TRP A 31 0.57 -6.33 2.63
C TRP A 31 1.34 -5.42 1.68
N LEU A 32 0.65 -4.59 0.89
CA LEU A 32 1.28 -3.60 0.02
C LEU A 32 2.14 -2.62 0.82
N LEU A 33 1.68 -2.22 2.01
CA LEU A 33 2.44 -1.37 2.90
C LEU A 33 3.71 -2.08 3.41
N LEU A 34 3.58 -3.34 3.86
CA LEU A 34 4.70 -4.15 4.36
C LEU A 34 5.73 -4.49 3.27
N ASP A 35 5.31 -4.62 2.01
CA ASP A 35 6.19 -4.85 0.85
C ASP A 35 6.77 -3.56 0.25
N ASN A 36 6.39 -2.40 0.81
CA ASN A 36 6.79 -1.08 0.32
C ASN A 36 6.33 -0.80 -1.12
N GLU A 37 5.20 -1.42 -1.52
CA GLU A 37 4.56 -1.29 -2.84
C GLU A 37 3.45 -0.23 -2.86
N CYS A 38 3.16 0.41 -1.73
CA CYS A 38 2.24 1.55 -1.67
C CYS A 38 2.86 2.84 -2.22
N ASP A 39 2.04 3.61 -2.96
CA ASP A 39 2.32 5.01 -3.26
C ASP A 39 2.34 5.88 -1.99
N THR A 40 2.83 7.12 -2.12
CA THR A 40 2.99 8.04 -0.98
C THR A 40 1.66 8.43 -0.34
N GLY A 41 0.59 8.58 -1.13
CA GLY A 41 -0.74 8.90 -0.64
C GLY A 41 -1.38 7.73 0.08
N ALA A 42 -1.30 6.52 -0.48
CA ALA A 42 -1.76 5.29 0.17
C ALA A 42 -1.07 5.07 1.51
N ARG A 43 0.26 5.24 1.56
CA ARG A 43 1.04 5.12 2.79
C ARG A 43 0.58 6.11 3.86
N ALA A 44 0.38 7.38 3.51
CA ALA A 44 -0.09 8.39 4.47
C ALA A 44 -1.48 8.07 5.04
N ARG A 45 -2.41 7.62 4.18
CA ARG A 45 -3.76 7.23 4.61
C ARG A 45 -3.74 6.01 5.54
N LEU A 46 -3.00 4.97 5.18
CA LEU A 46 -2.86 3.76 6.00
C LEU A 46 -2.23 4.09 7.36
N GLN A 47 -1.17 4.90 7.39
CA GLN A 47 -0.54 5.32 8.63
C GLN A 47 -1.51 6.08 9.52
N GLY A 48 -2.25 7.05 8.97
CA GLY A 48 -3.24 7.81 9.73
C GLY A 48 -4.35 6.95 10.33
N HIS A 49 -4.74 5.85 9.66
CA HIS A 49 -5.69 4.89 10.22
C HIS A 49 -5.04 4.04 11.33
N LEU A 50 -3.86 3.47 11.09
CA LEU A 50 -3.14 2.65 12.07
C LEU A 50 -2.85 3.41 13.38
N ASP A 51 -2.57 4.71 13.28
CA ASP A 51 -2.33 5.58 14.44
C ASP A 51 -3.59 5.80 15.30
N ASN A 52 -4.78 5.69 14.70
CA ASN A 52 -6.06 5.96 15.35
C ASN A 52 -6.91 4.70 15.61
N CYS A 53 -6.49 3.53 15.13
CA CYS A 53 -7.25 2.28 15.19
C CYS A 53 -6.42 1.13 15.81
N PRO A 54 -6.55 0.88 17.13
CA PRO A 54 -5.78 -0.16 17.83
C PRO A 54 -5.98 -1.58 17.31
N SER A 55 -7.17 -1.92 16.81
CA SER A 55 -7.44 -3.24 16.23
C SER A 55 -6.62 -3.45 14.97
N CYS A 56 -6.67 -2.51 14.01
CA CYS A 56 -5.87 -2.57 12.79
C CYS A 56 -4.37 -2.55 13.08
N LEU A 57 -3.92 -1.80 14.09
CA LEU A 57 -2.52 -1.82 14.54
C LEU A 57 -2.09 -3.21 15.05
N ALA A 58 -2.95 -3.90 15.81
CA ALA A 58 -2.68 -5.25 16.28
C ALA A 58 -2.60 -6.25 15.10
N HIS A 59 -3.53 -6.17 14.13
CA HIS A 59 -3.49 -6.98 12.93
C HIS A 59 -2.22 -6.73 12.10
N TYR A 60 -1.86 -5.46 11.87
CA TYR A 60 -0.60 -5.08 11.22
C TYR A 60 0.62 -5.70 11.92
N GLY A 61 0.64 -5.66 13.26
CA GLY A 61 1.71 -6.28 14.05
C GLY A 61 1.84 -7.79 13.84
N ILE A 62 0.72 -8.51 13.73
CA ILE A 62 0.70 -9.94 13.43
C ILE A 62 1.26 -10.21 12.03
N GLU A 63 0.81 -9.48 11.02
CA GLU A 63 1.27 -9.66 9.64
C GLU A 63 2.76 -9.36 9.50
N GLN A 64 3.24 -8.32 10.17
CA GLN A 64 4.67 -8.01 10.24
C GLN A 64 5.47 -9.16 10.87
N GLN A 65 5.00 -9.71 11.99
CA GLN A 65 5.65 -10.85 12.65
C GLN A 65 5.67 -12.10 11.76
N LEU A 66 4.57 -12.38 11.06
CA LEU A 66 4.47 -13.48 10.11
C LEU A 66 5.49 -13.30 8.97
N LYS A 67 5.55 -12.12 8.36
CA LYS A 67 6.51 -11.79 7.30
C LYS A 67 7.96 -11.96 7.76
N MET A 68 8.29 -11.48 8.96
CA MET A 68 9.62 -11.67 9.56
C MET A 68 9.95 -13.15 9.76
N LEU A 69 8.99 -13.94 10.25
CA LEU A 69 9.16 -15.38 10.46
C LEU A 69 9.42 -16.11 9.14
N ILE A 70 8.61 -15.83 8.11
CA ILE A 70 8.78 -16.40 6.77
C ILE A 70 10.15 -16.03 6.22
N ASN A 71 10.54 -14.77 6.27
CA ASN A 71 11.85 -14.34 5.79
C ASN A 71 13.00 -15.09 6.49
N ARG A 72 12.90 -15.31 7.80
CA ARG A 72 13.92 -16.07 8.55
C ARG A 72 13.95 -17.56 8.20
N LYS A 73 12.81 -18.18 7.91
CA LYS A 73 12.69 -19.63 7.68
C LYS A 73 12.83 -20.02 6.20
N CYS A 74 12.52 -19.10 5.30
CA CYS A 74 12.40 -19.35 3.87
C CYS A 74 13.22 -18.35 3.01
N GLY A 75 13.85 -17.33 3.59
CA GLY A 75 14.62 -16.31 2.87
C GLY A 75 16.11 -16.64 2.67
N GLY A 76 16.52 -17.90 2.84
CA GLY A 76 17.93 -18.32 2.81
C GLY A 76 18.57 -18.41 1.42
N ASP A 77 17.77 -18.37 0.36
CA ASP A 77 18.28 -18.45 -1.01
C ASP A 77 18.80 -17.08 -1.44
N HIS A 78 20.12 -16.92 -1.36
CA HIS A 78 20.77 -15.72 -1.86
C HIS A 78 20.91 -15.77 -3.38
N ALA A 79 20.61 -14.64 -4.03
CA ALA A 79 20.88 -14.47 -5.45
C ALA A 79 22.36 -14.79 -5.77
N PRO A 80 22.64 -15.54 -6.86
CA PRO A 80 24.00 -15.87 -7.27
C PRO A 80 24.87 -14.62 -7.44
N GLU A 81 26.15 -14.72 -7.07
CA GLU A 81 27.06 -13.58 -7.07
C GLU A 81 27.23 -12.94 -8.46
N GLY A 82 27.30 -13.76 -9.51
CA GLY A 82 27.36 -13.27 -10.89
C GLY A 82 26.14 -12.44 -11.32
N LEU A 83 24.94 -12.74 -10.80
CA LEU A 83 23.76 -11.91 -11.06
C LEU A 83 23.88 -10.55 -10.36
N ARG A 84 24.37 -10.55 -9.11
CA ARG A 84 24.57 -9.33 -8.31
C ARG A 84 25.59 -8.41 -8.94
N GLU A 85 26.69 -8.95 -9.46
CA GLU A 85 27.73 -8.18 -10.13
C GLU A 85 27.21 -7.53 -11.42
N ARG A 86 26.51 -8.31 -12.26
CA ARG A 86 25.86 -7.80 -13.48
C ARG A 86 24.88 -6.67 -13.19
N LEU A 87 24.00 -6.84 -12.20
CA LEU A 87 23.04 -5.80 -11.80
C LEU A 87 23.74 -4.51 -11.36
N ARG A 88 24.83 -4.60 -10.58
CA ARG A 88 25.61 -3.42 -10.16
C ARG A 88 26.19 -2.66 -11.35
N VAL A 89 26.68 -3.38 -12.36
CA VAL A 89 27.21 -2.75 -13.59
C VAL A 89 26.09 -2.04 -14.34
N GLU A 90 24.96 -2.73 -14.60
CA GLU A 90 23.85 -2.14 -15.36
C GLU A 90 23.22 -0.92 -14.65
N ILE A 91 23.01 -0.99 -13.33
CA ILE A 91 22.44 0.14 -12.56
C ILE A 91 23.33 1.38 -12.62
N ARG A 92 24.66 1.22 -12.71
CA ARG A 92 25.62 2.33 -12.77
C ARG A 92 25.81 2.93 -14.16
N LYS A 93 25.30 2.28 -15.22
CA LYS A 93 25.39 2.84 -16.57
C LYS A 93 24.49 4.07 -16.68
N THR A 94 25.06 5.26 -16.47
CA THR A 94 24.42 6.53 -16.79
C THR A 94 24.29 6.64 -18.30
N VAL A 95 23.06 6.64 -18.83
CA VAL A 95 22.83 6.90 -20.26
C VAL A 95 22.95 8.40 -20.50
N ILE A 96 24.07 8.84 -21.07
CA ILE A 96 24.19 10.19 -21.63
C ILE A 96 23.53 10.17 -23.01
N VAL A 97 22.22 10.44 -23.06
CA VAL A 97 21.55 10.74 -24.33
C VAL A 97 21.95 12.15 -24.72
N ARG A 98 22.77 12.28 -25.77
CA ARG A 98 23.01 13.58 -26.42
C ARG A 98 21.99 13.70 -27.54
N GLU A 99 21.01 14.57 -27.38
CA GLU A 99 20.17 15.04 -28.48
C GLU A 99 21.10 15.77 -29.45
N THR A 100 21.39 15.13 -30.59
CA THR A 100 21.95 15.84 -31.74
C THR A 100 20.82 16.68 -32.31
N GLU A 101 20.86 17.98 -32.02
CA GLU A 101 20.01 19.00 -32.63
C GLU A 101 20.09 18.87 -34.17
N GLU A 102 19.03 18.31 -34.76
CA GLU A 102 18.81 18.34 -36.20
C GLU A 102 18.25 19.72 -36.56
N ARG A 103 19.17 20.56 -37.03
CA ARG A 103 19.08 21.54 -38.12
C ARG A 103 17.70 21.95 -38.64
#